data_AF-A0A023GDM3-F1
#
_entry.id   AF-A0A023GDM3-F1
#
_cell.length_a   1.000
_cell.length_b   1.000
_cell.length_c   1.000
_cell.angle_alpha   90.00
_cell.angle_beta   90.00
_cell.angle_gamma   90.00
#
_symmetry.space_group_name_H-M   'P 1'
#
loop_
_entity.id
_entity.type
_entity.pdbx_description
1 polymer ?
#
loop_
_entity_poly.entity_id
_entity_poly.type
_entity_poly.pdbx_seq_one_letter_code
_entity_poly.pdbx_strand_id
1 'polypeptide(L)'
;MRVLWLTLLVAAASAFEVGKEYVYKYKGTLHVANPEQPLQSAGFAYRSKIIVQPKSDGTHFKVVNFEADQFNSDHIDVGHHEFNYASNEHLVGDLEHPFAGVFDEGKLTGFAIGQNEPLWVRNMKKGILSLFQLDLVKGRHEHHDDKEYHVKEDGLHGPCDTLYIVHEEEHNHIEVTKVKNLEKCDHDHYAFYGRQKGRVCVKCEAQETHPHSAMSEVYYELKGT
;
A
#
# COMPACT_ATOMS: atom_id res chain seq x y z
N MET A 1 -13.56 -34.33 -20.33
CA MET A 1 -13.33 -33.76 -18.99
C MET A 1 -12.16 -32.75 -19.03
N ARG A 2 -12.34 -31.61 -19.71
CA ARG A 2 -11.32 -30.54 -19.80
C ARG A 2 -11.91 -29.12 -19.70
N VAL A 3 -13.19 -29.03 -19.34
CA VAL A 3 -13.96 -27.77 -19.34
C VAL A 3 -14.24 -27.27 -17.92
N LEU A 4 -14.00 -28.09 -16.89
CA LEU A 4 -14.26 -27.73 -15.48
C LEU A 4 -13.13 -26.93 -14.79
N TRP A 5 -11.96 -26.76 -15.43
CA TRP A 5 -10.86 -26.01 -14.83
C TRP A 5 -10.88 -24.51 -15.19
N LEU A 6 -11.53 -24.14 -16.28
CA LEU A 6 -11.71 -22.73 -16.66
C LEU A 6 -12.80 -22.01 -15.83
N THR A 7 -13.69 -22.76 -15.17
CA THR A 7 -14.74 -22.16 -14.34
C THR A 7 -14.26 -21.71 -12.95
N LEU A 8 -13.07 -22.14 -12.49
CA LEU A 8 -12.48 -21.65 -11.24
C LEU A 8 -11.72 -20.32 -11.42
N LEU A 9 -11.34 -19.95 -12.64
CA LEU A 9 -10.71 -18.65 -12.92
C LEU A 9 -11.72 -17.48 -12.96
N VAL A 10 -13.02 -17.77 -13.18
CA VAL A 10 -14.06 -16.72 -13.27
C VAL A 10 -14.56 -16.28 -11.89
N ALA A 11 -14.34 -17.08 -10.84
CA ALA A 11 -14.64 -16.70 -9.45
C ALA A 11 -13.52 -15.88 -8.78
N ALA A 12 -12.38 -15.69 -9.46
CA ALA A 12 -11.19 -15.05 -8.91
C ALA A 12 -11.07 -13.55 -9.24
N ALA A 13 -12.14 -12.89 -9.69
CA ALA A 13 -12.10 -11.47 -10.05
C ALA A 13 -12.54 -10.52 -8.91
N SER A 14 -13.13 -11.03 -7.83
CA SER A 14 -13.30 -10.26 -6.60
C SER A 14 -13.06 -11.15 -5.39
N ALA A 15 -11.92 -10.98 -4.72
CA ALA A 15 -11.63 -11.61 -3.42
C ALA A 15 -12.68 -11.29 -2.33
N PHE A 16 -13.59 -10.37 -2.62
CA PHE A 16 -14.68 -9.94 -1.76
C PHE A 16 -16.03 -10.19 -2.39
N GLU A 17 -16.99 -10.65 -1.60
CA GLU A 17 -18.36 -10.91 -2.03
C GLU A 17 -19.22 -9.65 -1.91
N VAL A 18 -19.99 -9.38 -2.96
CA VAL A 18 -20.94 -8.27 -3.00
C VAL A 18 -21.98 -8.41 -1.89
N GLY A 19 -22.18 -7.32 -1.14
CA GLY A 19 -23.14 -7.27 -0.03
C GLY A 19 -22.60 -7.78 1.30
N LYS A 20 -21.37 -8.33 1.35
CA LYS A 20 -20.66 -8.59 2.61
C LYS A 20 -19.93 -7.34 3.10
N GLU A 21 -19.64 -7.33 4.39
CA GLU A 21 -18.80 -6.32 5.03
C GLU A 21 -17.57 -7.00 5.63
N TYR A 22 -16.40 -6.42 5.37
CA TYR A 22 -15.11 -6.89 5.86
C TYR A 22 -14.51 -5.81 6.74
N VAL A 23 -14.13 -6.16 7.97
CA VAL A 23 -13.62 -5.19 8.96
C VAL A 23 -12.19 -5.52 9.32
N TYR A 24 -11.28 -4.64 8.93
CA TYR A 24 -9.85 -4.76 9.19
C TYR A 24 -9.41 -3.89 10.36
N LYS A 25 -8.51 -4.41 11.20
CA LYS A 25 -7.71 -3.56 12.10
C LYS A 25 -6.59 -2.94 11.28
N TYR A 26 -6.46 -1.61 11.34
CA TYR A 26 -5.42 -0.89 10.60
C TYR A 26 -4.58 -0.08 11.58
N LYS A 27 -3.29 -0.41 11.66
CA LYS A 27 -2.31 0.24 12.53
C LYS A 27 -1.07 0.60 11.73
N GLY A 28 -0.40 1.68 12.11
CA GLY A 28 0.85 2.07 11.48
C GLY A 28 1.63 3.08 12.30
N THR A 29 2.89 3.24 11.93
CA THR A 29 3.79 4.26 12.47
C THR A 29 4.43 5.00 11.30
N LEU A 30 4.54 6.33 11.41
CA LEU A 30 5.38 7.14 10.55
C LEU A 30 6.38 7.84 11.44
N HIS A 31 7.67 7.64 11.21
CA HIS A 31 8.70 8.22 12.04
C HIS A 31 9.96 8.52 11.25
N VAL A 32 10.74 9.45 11.77
CA VAL A 32 12.06 9.80 11.30
C VAL A 32 13.05 9.42 12.39
N ALA A 33 14.14 8.78 12.00
CA ALA A 33 15.22 8.41 12.90
C ALA A 33 16.56 8.54 12.18
N ASN A 34 17.61 8.79 12.95
CA ASN A 34 18.98 8.63 12.46
C ASN A 34 19.30 7.12 12.41
N PRO A 35 19.71 6.54 11.28
CA PRO A 35 20.08 5.12 11.21
C PRO A 35 21.18 4.71 12.20
N GLU A 36 22.07 5.63 12.58
CA GLU A 36 23.11 5.40 13.60
C GLU A 36 22.59 5.50 15.04
N GLN A 37 21.42 6.11 15.23
CA GLN A 37 20.75 6.29 16.53
C GLN A 37 19.25 6.00 16.38
N PRO A 38 18.87 4.74 16.05
CA PRO A 38 17.49 4.42 15.66
C PRO A 38 16.48 4.59 16.80
N LEU A 39 16.95 4.58 18.06
CA LEU A 39 16.11 4.82 19.24
C LEU A 39 15.81 6.30 19.46
N GLN A 40 16.55 7.22 18.83
CA GLN A 40 16.17 8.62 18.79
C GLN A 40 15.24 8.84 17.60
N SER A 41 13.95 8.99 17.88
CA SER A 41 12.94 9.08 16.84
C SER A 41 11.79 10.02 17.21
N ALA A 42 11.29 10.68 16.18
CA ALA A 42 10.10 11.50 16.23
C ALA A 42 9.12 11.08 15.13
N GLY A 43 7.83 11.10 15.43
CA GLY A 43 6.82 10.61 14.52
C GLY A 43 5.43 10.58 15.12
N PHE A 44 4.57 9.81 14.47
CA PHE A 44 3.25 9.46 15.00
C PHE A 44 2.94 7.99 14.78
N ALA A 45 2.19 7.43 15.72
CA ALA A 45 1.56 6.13 15.60
C ALA A 45 0.06 6.34 15.44
N TYR A 46 -0.61 5.46 14.70
CA TYR A 46 -2.06 5.49 14.59
C TYR A 46 -2.65 4.09 14.59
N ARG A 47 -3.92 4.03 14.98
CA ARG A 47 -4.76 2.84 14.85
C ARG A 47 -6.17 3.24 14.46
N SER A 48 -6.85 2.34 13.75
CA SER A 48 -8.21 2.52 13.27
C SER A 48 -8.81 1.18 12.88
N LYS A 49 -10.06 1.20 12.42
CA LYS A 49 -10.64 0.11 11.62
C LYS A 49 -10.92 0.60 10.22
N ILE A 50 -10.75 -0.28 9.24
CA ILE A 50 -11.20 -0.06 7.86
C ILE A 50 -12.37 -1.00 7.61
N ILE A 51 -13.52 -0.42 7.30
CA ILE A 51 -14.70 -1.14 6.82
C ILE A 51 -14.62 -1.18 5.30
N VAL A 52 -14.72 -2.37 4.73
CA VAL A 52 -14.69 -2.62 3.28
C VAL A 52 -15.99 -3.29 2.87
N GLN A 53 -16.70 -2.70 1.92
CA GLN A 53 -17.99 -3.17 1.45
C GLN A 53 -18.03 -3.17 -0.08
N PRO A 54 -17.93 -4.34 -0.73
CA PRO A 54 -18.12 -4.46 -2.17
C PRO A 54 -19.59 -4.26 -2.56
N LYS A 55 -19.80 -3.41 -3.56
CA LYS A 55 -21.10 -3.11 -4.15
C LYS A 55 -21.01 -3.26 -5.68
N SER A 56 -22.16 -3.17 -6.34
CA SER A 56 -22.23 -3.26 -7.81
C SER A 56 -21.48 -2.13 -8.54
N ASP A 57 -21.28 -0.98 -7.87
CA ASP A 57 -20.61 0.21 -8.41
C ASP A 57 -19.13 0.34 -7.99
N GLY A 58 -18.60 -0.65 -7.27
CA GLY A 58 -17.23 -0.67 -6.78
C GLY A 58 -17.12 -1.08 -5.31
N THR A 59 -15.91 -1.07 -4.78
CA THR A 59 -15.64 -1.37 -3.38
C THR A 59 -15.59 -0.09 -2.57
N HIS A 60 -16.46 0.03 -1.58
CA HIS A 60 -16.56 1.17 -0.69
C HIS A 60 -15.72 0.92 0.57
N PHE A 61 -15.05 1.96 1.02
CA PHE A 61 -14.16 1.94 2.16
C PHE A 61 -14.56 3.03 3.14
N LYS A 62 -14.41 2.75 4.44
CA LYS A 62 -14.57 3.75 5.50
C LYS A 62 -13.55 3.51 6.59
N VAL A 63 -12.76 4.53 6.91
CA VAL A 63 -11.95 4.55 8.12
C VAL A 63 -12.88 4.91 9.28
N VAL A 64 -12.78 4.19 10.40
CA VAL A 64 -13.53 4.49 11.62
C VAL A 64 -12.65 4.32 12.84
N ASN A 65 -12.98 5.05 13.91
CA ASN A 65 -12.28 5.00 15.19
C ASN A 65 -10.78 5.31 15.04
N PHE A 66 -10.46 6.35 14.26
CA PHE A 66 -9.09 6.77 14.08
C PHE A 66 -8.55 7.44 15.35
N GLU A 67 -7.49 6.87 15.90
CA GLU A 67 -6.77 7.38 17.06
C GLU A 67 -5.28 7.43 16.74
N ALA A 68 -4.60 8.44 17.26
CA ALA A 68 -3.18 8.64 17.02
C ALA A 68 -2.45 9.07 18.30
N ASP A 69 -1.14 8.86 18.31
CA ASP A 69 -0.21 9.38 19.31
C ASP A 69 0.98 10.01 18.58
N GLN A 70 1.45 11.15 19.06
CA GLN A 70 2.62 11.84 18.52
C GLN A 70 3.76 11.71 19.51
N PHE A 71 4.95 11.38 19.03
CA PHE A 71 6.11 11.18 19.89
C PHE A 71 7.33 11.91 19.34
N ASN A 72 8.19 12.35 20.25
CA ASN A 72 9.52 12.84 19.99
C ASN A 72 10.38 12.42 21.18
N SER A 73 11.19 11.38 20.99
CA SER A 73 11.92 10.73 22.09
C SER A 73 13.37 10.50 21.71
N ASP A 74 14.26 10.71 22.67
CA ASP A 74 15.66 10.34 22.57
C ASP A 74 15.89 8.83 22.77
N HIS A 75 14.87 8.11 23.24
CA HIS A 75 14.92 6.67 23.44
C HIS A 75 13.53 6.03 23.31
N ILE A 76 13.22 5.50 22.13
CA ILE A 76 11.98 4.78 21.83
C ILE A 76 12.28 3.63 20.87
N ASP A 77 11.87 2.41 21.24
CA ASP A 77 11.78 1.29 20.31
C ASP A 77 10.38 1.31 19.66
N VAL A 78 10.26 1.96 18.50
CA VAL A 78 8.98 2.15 17.78
C VAL A 78 8.28 0.82 17.48
N GLY A 79 9.01 -0.28 17.31
CA GLY A 79 8.45 -1.60 17.01
C GLY A 79 7.72 -2.24 18.20
N HIS A 80 8.12 -1.91 19.42
CA HIS A 80 7.61 -2.53 20.65
C HIS A 80 6.97 -1.55 21.63
N HIS A 81 7.00 -0.24 21.33
CA HIS A 81 6.45 0.78 22.20
C HIS A 81 4.91 0.74 22.26
N GLU A 82 4.37 0.87 23.47
CA GLU A 82 2.93 1.06 23.69
C GLU A 82 2.58 2.55 23.61
N PHE A 83 1.90 2.94 22.54
CA PHE A 83 1.49 4.33 22.29
C PHE A 83 0.21 4.71 23.04
N ASN A 84 0.12 5.98 23.43
CA ASN A 84 -1.02 6.58 24.11
C ASN A 84 -2.01 7.16 23.09
N TYR A 85 -2.71 6.26 22.41
CA TYR A 85 -3.67 6.64 21.37
C TYR A 85 -4.80 7.52 21.90
N ALA A 86 -5.02 8.65 21.24
CA ALA A 86 -6.15 9.55 21.48
C ALA A 86 -6.86 9.90 20.16
N SER A 87 -8.17 10.08 20.22
CA SER A 87 -8.92 10.67 19.10
C SER A 87 -8.64 12.17 19.01
N ASN A 88 -8.62 12.69 17.79
CA ASN A 88 -8.49 14.12 17.55
C ASN A 88 -9.55 14.52 16.52
N GLU A 89 -10.58 15.25 16.95
CA GLU A 89 -11.71 15.61 16.10
C GLU A 89 -11.29 16.35 14.82
N HIS A 90 -10.20 17.12 14.87
CA HIS A 90 -9.65 17.81 13.69
C HIS A 90 -8.97 16.86 12.68
N LEU A 91 -8.55 15.66 13.11
CA LEU A 91 -7.94 14.64 12.26
C LEU A 91 -8.96 13.62 11.74
N VAL A 92 -10.02 13.37 12.52
CA VAL A 92 -10.98 12.29 12.28
C VAL A 92 -11.97 12.65 11.17
N GLY A 93 -12.53 13.87 11.18
CA GLY A 93 -13.70 14.23 10.37
C GLY A 93 -13.60 13.85 8.88
N ASP A 94 -12.64 14.46 8.17
CA ASP A 94 -12.48 14.22 6.72
C ASP A 94 -11.97 12.80 6.40
N LEU A 95 -11.20 12.20 7.32
CA LEU A 95 -10.64 10.86 7.13
C LEU A 95 -11.72 9.77 7.19
N GLU A 96 -12.75 9.96 8.02
CA GLU A 96 -13.88 9.03 8.14
C GLU A 96 -14.94 9.18 7.04
N HIS A 97 -14.83 10.20 6.17
CA HIS A 97 -15.66 10.27 4.97
C HIS A 97 -15.41 9.04 4.08
N PRO A 98 -16.47 8.34 3.63
CA PRO A 98 -16.33 7.18 2.77
C PRO A 98 -15.60 7.50 1.46
N PHE A 99 -14.91 6.51 0.92
CA PHE A 99 -14.25 6.56 -0.38
C PHE A 99 -14.44 5.22 -1.10
N ALA A 100 -14.17 5.17 -2.40
CA ALA A 100 -14.36 3.95 -3.19
C ALA A 100 -13.22 3.71 -4.17
N GLY A 101 -13.00 2.43 -4.50
CA GLY A 101 -12.12 1.97 -5.55
C GLY A 101 -12.84 0.99 -6.46
N VAL A 102 -12.54 1.06 -7.76
CA VAL A 102 -12.97 0.09 -8.76
C VAL A 102 -11.78 -0.78 -9.10
N PHE A 103 -11.93 -2.09 -8.93
CA PHE A 103 -10.89 -3.07 -9.17
C PHE A 103 -11.31 -4.02 -10.29
N ASP A 104 -10.39 -4.26 -11.22
CA ASP A 104 -10.53 -5.21 -12.31
C ASP A 104 -9.41 -6.25 -12.17
N GLU A 105 -9.76 -7.49 -11.85
CA GLU A 105 -8.79 -8.57 -11.56
C GLU A 105 -7.70 -8.18 -10.53
N GLY A 106 -8.07 -7.33 -9.55
CA GLY A 106 -7.17 -6.84 -8.51
C GLY A 106 -6.38 -5.56 -8.87
N LYS A 107 -6.43 -5.11 -10.13
CA LYS A 107 -5.89 -3.80 -10.55
C LYS A 107 -6.87 -2.68 -10.23
N LEU A 108 -6.41 -1.60 -9.60
CA LEU A 108 -7.19 -0.37 -9.40
C LEU A 108 -7.35 0.37 -10.74
N THR A 109 -8.57 0.51 -11.24
CA THR A 109 -8.87 1.19 -12.51
C THR A 109 -9.49 2.57 -12.32
N GLY A 110 -10.04 2.83 -11.13
CA GLY A 110 -10.59 4.13 -10.77
C GLY A 110 -10.84 4.23 -9.27
N PHE A 111 -10.96 5.46 -8.76
CA PHE A 111 -11.30 5.71 -7.36
C PHE A 111 -12.09 7.00 -7.20
N ALA A 112 -12.88 7.06 -6.12
CA ALA A 112 -13.66 8.22 -5.72
C ALA A 112 -13.28 8.64 -4.29
N ILE A 113 -12.73 9.84 -4.16
CA ILE A 113 -12.37 10.48 -2.88
C ILE A 113 -12.90 11.92 -2.94
N GLY A 114 -13.37 12.47 -1.81
CA GLY A 114 -13.87 13.84 -1.74
C GLY A 114 -12.87 14.86 -2.28
N GLN A 115 -13.28 15.67 -3.25
CA GLN A 115 -12.38 16.62 -3.94
C GLN A 115 -11.91 17.75 -3.01
N ASN A 116 -12.73 18.12 -2.03
CA ASN A 116 -12.47 19.19 -1.07
C ASN A 116 -11.76 18.71 0.20
N GLU A 117 -11.43 17.42 0.29
CA GLU A 117 -10.70 16.89 1.44
C GLU A 117 -9.23 17.36 1.41
N PRO A 118 -8.61 17.59 2.58
CA PRO A 118 -7.19 17.91 2.67
C PRO A 118 -6.32 16.89 1.94
N LEU A 119 -5.22 17.36 1.31
CA LEU A 119 -4.35 16.50 0.51
C LEU A 119 -3.82 15.29 1.29
N TRP A 120 -3.49 15.47 2.57
CA TRP A 120 -3.00 14.38 3.43
C TRP A 120 -4.08 13.29 3.62
N VAL A 121 -5.34 13.66 3.81
CA VAL A 121 -6.47 12.71 3.91
C VAL A 121 -6.60 11.92 2.63
N ARG A 122 -6.57 12.63 1.49
CA ARG A 122 -6.66 12.01 0.17
C ARG A 122 -5.51 11.04 -0.06
N ASN A 123 -4.29 11.39 0.35
CA ASN A 123 -3.12 10.52 0.22
C ASN A 123 -3.19 9.30 1.14
N MET A 124 -3.70 9.45 2.37
CA MET A 124 -3.95 8.32 3.27
C MET A 124 -4.97 7.34 2.66
N LYS A 125 -6.08 7.85 2.11
CA LYS A 125 -7.10 7.03 1.43
C LYS A 125 -6.54 6.32 0.19
N LYS A 126 -5.72 7.00 -0.63
CA LYS A 126 -5.01 6.36 -1.74
C LYS A 126 -4.02 5.29 -1.28
N GLY A 127 -3.33 5.53 -0.16
CA GLY A 127 -2.46 4.53 0.48
C GLY A 127 -3.23 3.27 0.85
N ILE A 128 -4.42 3.42 1.45
CA ILE A 128 -5.32 2.30 1.73
C ILE A 128 -5.70 1.59 0.41
N LEU A 129 -6.18 2.31 -0.61
CA LEU A 129 -6.54 1.71 -1.90
C LEU A 129 -5.38 0.92 -2.52
N SER A 130 -4.14 1.42 -2.39
CA SER A 130 -2.94 0.76 -2.90
C SER A 130 -2.64 -0.58 -2.22
N LEU A 131 -3.04 -0.77 -0.96
CA LEU A 131 -2.92 -2.06 -0.27
C LEU A 131 -3.90 -3.10 -0.82
N PHE A 132 -5.05 -2.65 -1.33
CA PHE A 132 -6.04 -3.53 -1.96
C PHE A 132 -5.76 -3.76 -3.46
N GLN A 133 -4.77 -3.08 -4.02
CA GLN A 133 -4.34 -3.29 -5.39
C GLN A 133 -3.32 -4.43 -5.46
N LEU A 134 -3.75 -5.55 -6.00
CA LEU A 134 -2.95 -6.75 -6.16
C LEU A 134 -3.23 -7.37 -7.53
N ASP A 135 -2.39 -7.07 -8.52
CA ASP A 135 -2.51 -7.55 -9.91
C ASP A 135 -1.97 -9.01 -10.05
N LEU A 136 -2.36 -9.86 -9.10
CA LEU A 136 -1.84 -11.22 -8.97
C LEU A 136 -2.38 -12.14 -10.05
N VAL A 137 -3.67 -12.00 -10.41
CA VAL A 137 -4.32 -12.87 -11.41
C VAL A 137 -3.63 -12.75 -12.75
N LYS A 138 -3.44 -11.52 -13.23
CA LYS A 138 -2.76 -11.27 -14.49
C LYS A 138 -1.30 -11.66 -14.44
N GLY A 139 -0.60 -11.27 -13.36
CA GLY A 139 0.80 -11.65 -13.14
C GLY A 139 1.01 -13.17 -13.19
N ARG A 140 0.18 -13.94 -12.48
CA ARG A 140 0.23 -15.41 -12.47
C ARG A 140 -0.24 -16.04 -13.77
N HIS A 141 -1.12 -15.41 -14.54
CA HIS A 141 -1.48 -15.90 -15.87
C HIS A 141 -0.28 -15.85 -16.83
N GLU A 142 0.51 -14.78 -16.75
CA GLU A 142 1.71 -14.58 -17.57
C GLU A 142 2.92 -15.37 -17.02
N HIS A 143 2.98 -15.61 -15.70
CA HIS A 143 4.10 -16.21 -14.96
C HIS A 143 3.69 -17.38 -14.05
N HIS A 144 2.91 -18.33 -14.56
CA HIS A 144 2.28 -19.38 -13.75
C HIS A 144 3.27 -20.27 -12.97
N ASP A 145 4.44 -20.55 -13.52
CA ASP A 145 5.41 -21.47 -12.90
C ASP A 145 6.51 -20.73 -12.11
N ASP A 146 6.55 -19.39 -12.18
CA ASP A 146 7.58 -18.58 -11.55
C ASP A 146 7.19 -18.24 -10.10
N LYS A 147 8.08 -18.54 -9.15
CA LYS A 147 7.93 -18.08 -7.76
C LYS A 147 8.21 -16.59 -7.60
N GLU A 148 8.98 -16.02 -8.52
CA GLU A 148 9.37 -14.61 -8.51
C GLU A 148 9.24 -14.04 -9.91
N TYR A 149 8.52 -12.93 -10.05
CA TYR A 149 8.33 -12.30 -11.36
C TYR A 149 8.14 -10.79 -11.23
N HIS A 150 8.59 -10.08 -12.27
CA HIS A 150 8.47 -8.63 -12.38
C HIS A 150 7.31 -8.26 -13.29
N VAL A 151 6.49 -7.31 -12.86
CA VAL A 151 5.44 -6.69 -13.66
C VAL A 151 5.55 -5.17 -13.61
N LYS A 152 5.10 -4.51 -14.69
CA LYS A 152 4.92 -3.06 -14.69
C LYS A 152 3.51 -2.74 -14.22
N GLU A 153 3.38 -2.39 -12.94
CA GLU A 153 2.09 -2.16 -12.30
C GLU A 153 1.80 -0.65 -12.20
N ASP A 154 0.64 -0.22 -12.71
CA ASP A 154 0.17 1.16 -12.56
C ASP A 154 -0.25 1.45 -11.12
N GLY A 155 0.07 2.62 -10.55
CA GLY A 155 -0.25 2.93 -9.16
C GLY A 155 -0.19 4.43 -8.86
N LEU A 156 -0.05 4.81 -7.58
CA LEU A 156 -0.01 6.23 -7.19
C LEU A 156 1.11 7.02 -7.89
N HIS A 157 2.23 6.35 -8.20
CA HIS A 157 3.41 6.92 -8.82
C HIS A 157 3.47 6.61 -10.34
N GLY A 158 2.31 6.35 -10.95
CA GLY A 158 2.24 5.82 -12.32
C GLY A 158 2.72 4.37 -12.41
N PRO A 159 2.99 3.88 -13.64
CA PRO A 159 3.55 2.57 -13.86
C PRO A 159 4.92 2.38 -13.18
N CYS A 160 5.05 1.36 -12.33
CA CYS A 160 6.26 1.07 -11.56
C CYS A 160 6.73 -0.38 -11.77
N ASP A 161 8.05 -0.58 -11.80
CA ASP A 161 8.65 -1.92 -11.71
C ASP A 161 8.31 -2.55 -10.35
N THR A 162 7.55 -3.65 -10.38
CA THR A 162 7.02 -4.32 -9.19
C THR A 162 7.38 -5.80 -9.25
N LEU A 163 8.08 -6.28 -8.23
CA LEU A 163 8.43 -7.67 -8.03
C LEU A 163 7.39 -8.34 -7.14
N TYR A 164 6.88 -9.48 -7.58
CA TYR A 164 6.05 -10.38 -6.79
C TYR A 164 6.88 -11.62 -6.42
N ILE A 165 6.84 -12.01 -5.15
CA ILE A 165 7.52 -13.19 -4.60
C ILE A 165 6.45 -14.06 -3.94
N VAL A 166 6.17 -15.22 -4.51
CA VAL A 166 5.23 -16.22 -3.99
C VAL A 166 5.99 -17.19 -3.10
N HIS A 167 5.72 -17.12 -1.80
CA HIS A 167 6.38 -17.97 -0.79
C HIS A 167 5.72 -19.33 -0.68
N GLU A 168 4.38 -19.32 -0.58
CA GLU A 168 3.54 -20.49 -0.39
C GLU A 168 2.28 -20.37 -1.24
N GLU A 169 1.87 -21.48 -1.87
CA GLU A 169 0.64 -21.56 -2.66
C GLU A 169 0.00 -22.94 -2.42
N GLU A 170 -1.08 -22.95 -1.66
CA GLU A 170 -1.94 -24.10 -1.41
C GLU A 170 -3.36 -23.83 -1.92
N HIS A 171 -4.24 -24.84 -1.91
CA HIS A 171 -5.55 -24.79 -2.58
C HIS A 171 -6.39 -23.54 -2.27
N ASN A 172 -6.32 -22.98 -1.05
CA ASN A 172 -7.06 -21.79 -0.62
C ASN A 172 -6.18 -20.77 0.13
N HIS A 173 -4.86 -20.86 0.05
CA HIS A 173 -3.93 -20.03 0.81
C HIS A 173 -2.76 -19.64 -0.07
N ILE A 174 -2.43 -18.35 -0.09
CA ILE A 174 -1.24 -17.86 -0.78
C ILE A 174 -0.55 -16.79 0.05
N GLU A 175 0.76 -16.92 0.17
CA GLU A 175 1.63 -15.94 0.79
C GLU A 175 2.47 -15.26 -0.29
N VAL A 176 2.32 -13.95 -0.40
CA VAL A 176 3.00 -13.19 -1.45
C VAL A 176 3.58 -11.90 -0.90
N THR A 177 4.84 -11.64 -1.24
CA THR A 177 5.46 -10.32 -1.05
C THR A 177 5.40 -9.55 -2.36
N LYS A 178 4.97 -8.30 -2.29
CA LYS A 178 5.00 -7.32 -3.37
C LYS A 178 6.03 -6.25 -3.03
N VAL A 179 7.05 -6.12 -3.86
CA VAL A 179 8.09 -5.10 -3.75
C VAL A 179 7.96 -4.13 -4.92
N LYS A 180 7.71 -2.86 -4.62
CA LYS A 180 7.65 -1.78 -5.62
C LYS A 180 8.95 -0.99 -5.57
N ASN A 181 9.64 -0.94 -6.71
CA ASN A 181 10.82 -0.11 -6.88
C ASN A 181 10.38 1.31 -7.23
N LEU A 182 10.45 2.22 -6.26
CA LEU A 182 9.97 3.60 -6.42
C LEU A 182 10.90 4.46 -7.30
N GLU A 183 12.14 4.02 -7.53
CA GLU A 183 13.08 4.67 -8.45
C GLU A 183 12.79 4.32 -9.92
N LYS A 184 12.03 3.24 -10.17
CA LYS A 184 11.63 2.77 -11.50
C LYS A 184 10.14 2.99 -11.78
N CYS A 185 9.60 4.07 -11.21
CA CYS A 185 8.26 4.57 -11.48
C CYS A 185 8.29 5.66 -12.55
N ASP A 186 7.23 5.74 -13.37
CA ASP A 186 7.13 6.74 -14.43
C ASP A 186 6.88 8.16 -13.89
N HIS A 187 6.30 8.28 -12.69
CA HIS A 187 6.19 9.55 -11.97
C HIS A 187 7.08 9.55 -10.72
N ASP A 188 7.68 10.70 -10.45
CA ASP A 188 8.49 10.90 -9.26
C ASP A 188 7.66 10.74 -7.98
N HIS A 189 8.24 10.06 -6.98
CA HIS A 189 7.65 9.88 -5.66
C HIS A 189 8.06 10.99 -4.68
N TYR A 190 8.88 11.95 -5.11
CA TYR A 190 9.35 13.08 -4.34
C TYR A 190 9.12 14.39 -5.07
N ALA A 191 9.18 15.50 -4.33
CA ALA A 191 9.24 16.84 -4.89
C ALA A 191 10.44 17.58 -4.30
N PHE A 192 11.29 18.12 -5.17
CA PHE A 192 12.43 18.93 -4.76
C PHE A 192 12.02 20.41 -4.62
N TYR A 193 12.08 20.92 -3.40
CA TYR A 193 11.89 22.34 -3.11
C TYR A 193 13.24 22.92 -2.64
N GLY A 194 14.02 23.50 -3.56
CA GLY A 194 15.34 24.06 -3.24
C GLY A 194 16.13 24.55 -4.46
N ARG A 195 17.24 25.26 -4.22
CA ARG A 195 18.16 25.79 -5.26
C ARG A 195 19.43 24.94 -5.45
N GLN A 196 19.43 23.66 -5.08
CA GLN A 196 20.63 22.83 -5.29
C GLN A 196 20.72 22.42 -6.75
N LYS A 197 21.52 23.17 -7.53
CA LYS A 197 21.92 22.77 -8.88
C LYS A 197 23.01 21.70 -8.79
N GLY A 198 22.60 20.44 -8.70
CA GLY A 198 23.49 19.32 -9.00
C GLY A 198 23.95 19.39 -10.45
N ARG A 199 25.19 19.01 -10.74
CA ARG A 199 25.67 18.80 -12.12
C ARG A 199 25.67 17.30 -12.39
N VAL A 200 25.21 16.91 -13.59
CA VAL A 200 25.26 15.51 -14.03
C VAL A 200 26.72 15.05 -14.00
N CYS A 201 26.95 13.95 -13.30
CA CYS A 201 28.26 13.45 -12.96
C CYS A 201 28.73 12.50 -14.09
N VAL A 202 29.71 12.92 -14.89
CA VAL A 202 30.06 12.29 -16.18
C VAL A 202 30.96 11.04 -16.05
N LYS A 203 31.52 10.75 -14.86
CA LYS A 203 32.44 9.61 -14.60
C LYS A 203 32.19 8.96 -13.23
N CYS A 204 30.94 8.62 -12.93
CA CYS A 204 30.52 8.43 -11.54
C CYS A 204 29.98 7.05 -11.21
N GLU A 205 29.97 6.08 -12.12
CA GLU A 205 29.61 4.68 -11.77
C GLU A 205 30.46 4.12 -10.61
N ALA A 206 31.72 4.56 -10.45
CA ALA A 206 32.59 4.18 -9.34
C ALA A 206 32.50 5.10 -8.10
N GLN A 207 31.76 6.20 -8.17
CA GLN A 207 31.56 7.19 -7.10
C GLN A 207 30.07 7.48 -6.90
N GLU A 208 29.20 6.58 -7.35
CA GLU A 208 27.78 6.79 -7.37
C GLU A 208 27.31 6.76 -5.92
N THR A 209 26.84 7.90 -5.46
CA THR A 209 26.18 8.00 -4.17
C THR A 209 24.70 8.00 -4.46
N HIS A 210 23.96 7.09 -3.80
CA HIS A 210 22.50 7.10 -3.78
C HIS A 210 22.08 7.77 -2.47
N PRO A 211 22.07 9.12 -2.39
CA PRO A 211 21.75 9.82 -1.15
C PRO A 211 20.28 9.64 -0.73
N HIS A 212 19.45 9.13 -1.64
CA HIS A 212 18.08 8.72 -1.39
C HIS A 212 17.88 7.34 -2.02
N SER A 213 17.17 6.49 -1.30
CA SER A 213 16.59 5.28 -1.85
C SER A 213 15.17 5.16 -1.30
N ALA A 214 14.27 4.65 -2.11
CA ALA A 214 12.87 4.49 -1.74
C ALA A 214 12.35 3.15 -2.27
N MET A 215 11.75 2.38 -1.37
CA MET A 215 11.15 1.09 -1.69
C MET A 215 9.87 0.94 -0.88
N SER A 216 8.89 0.29 -1.47
CA SER A 216 7.69 -0.14 -0.77
C SER A 216 7.60 -1.65 -0.83
N GLU A 217 7.50 -2.30 0.32
CA GLU A 217 7.33 -3.74 0.43
C GLU A 217 6.03 -4.02 1.19
N VAL A 218 5.21 -4.91 0.66
CA VAL A 218 3.96 -5.34 1.28
C VAL A 218 3.88 -6.85 1.24
N TYR A 219 3.71 -7.46 2.41
CA TYR A 219 3.46 -8.89 2.55
C TYR A 219 1.96 -9.14 2.70
N TYR A 220 1.46 -10.14 1.97
CA TYR A 220 0.07 -10.55 1.98
C TYR A 220 -0.04 -12.02 2.37
N GLU A 221 -0.96 -12.29 3.30
CA GLU A 221 -1.48 -13.63 3.59
C GLU A 221 -2.93 -13.65 3.07
N LEU A 222 -3.17 -14.32 1.95
CA LEU A 222 -4.48 -14.33 1.29
C LEU A 222 -5.12 -15.69 1.46
N LYS A 223 -6.36 -15.70 1.96
CA LYS A 223 -7.16 -16.92 2.12
C LYS A 223 -8.41 -16.82 1.27
N GLY A 224 -8.55 -17.77 0.35
CA GLY A 224 -9.75 -17.93 -0.46
C GLY A 224 -10.92 -18.47 0.37
N THR A 225 -12.14 -18.14 -0.05
CA THR A 225 -13.39 -18.75 0.43
C THR A 225 -13.87 -19.84 -0.51
#